data_AF-A0A0G1D663-F1
#
_entry.id   AF-A0A0G1D663-F1
#
_cell.length_a   1.000
_cell.length_b   1.000
_cell.length_c   1.000
_cell.angle_alpha   90.00
_cell.angle_beta   90.00
_cell.angle_gamma   90.00
#
_symmetry.space_group_name_H-M   'P 1'
#
loop_
_entity.id
_entity.type
_entity.pdbx_description
1 polymer ?
#
loop_
_entity_poly.entity_id
_entity_poly.type
_entity_poly.pdbx_seq_one_letter_code
_entity_poly.pdbx_strand_id
1 'polypeptide(L)'
;MFESLFSKNKIKIKGIKQGSHGDHWGAFFGFQNFRSNPKILLDKIEKILDNKNSIKIDNKYSKSVENIGQVDLIVISDNKGMASCFPLLNTKYNLPFESKEINERNHVGNIEAQIIGGGRKTFALNFFATDYLNNKQIYKTTKELKINLSAFAYVIKESENLPDKFSNDFVTYMPNTESTYGDVYDFIGKIIDFAEYNHEDIEGYIVKTKLINNEKMEDFFNLDIFVNKENMRIENLKRGTRISGCFWLQGNIV
;
A
#
# COMPACT_ATOMS: atom_id res chain seq x y z
N MET A 1 9.02 -16.53 44.01
CA MET A 1 8.54 -15.25 43.45
C MET A 1 9.56 -14.73 42.44
N PHE A 2 9.67 -15.40 41.28
CA PHE A 2 10.48 -15.00 40.14
C PHE A 2 9.72 -15.43 38.87
N GLU A 3 8.56 -14.81 38.63
CA GLU A 3 8.01 -14.74 37.28
C GLU A 3 8.60 -13.48 36.63
N SER A 4 9.72 -13.73 35.96
CA SER A 4 10.51 -12.76 35.21
C SER A 4 9.68 -11.99 34.20
N LEU A 5 9.61 -10.67 34.35
CA LEU A 5 10.08 -9.61 33.41
C LEU A 5 9.99 -9.78 31.87
N PHE A 6 9.34 -10.80 31.29
CA PHE A 6 9.33 -11.06 29.85
C PHE A 6 8.09 -10.58 29.08
N SER A 7 7.14 -9.85 29.68
CA SER A 7 5.88 -9.54 28.97
C SER A 7 5.80 -8.16 28.28
N LYS A 8 6.87 -7.35 28.23
CA LYS A 8 6.76 -5.96 27.74
C LYS A 8 7.05 -5.71 26.25
N ASN A 9 7.35 -6.72 25.42
CA ASN A 9 7.83 -6.49 24.04
C ASN A 9 7.33 -7.45 22.95
N LYS A 10 6.17 -8.10 23.11
CA LYS A 10 5.68 -9.06 22.11
C LYS A 10 4.84 -8.38 21.03
N ILE A 11 5.14 -8.64 19.76
CA ILE A 11 4.27 -8.27 18.62
C ILE A 11 2.95 -9.03 18.76
N LYS A 12 1.84 -8.30 18.76
CA LYS A 12 0.50 -8.91 18.87
C LYS A 12 0.09 -9.48 17.52
N ILE A 13 -0.48 -10.69 17.49
CA ILE A 13 -0.97 -11.31 16.26
C ILE A 13 -2.47 -11.57 16.39
N LYS A 14 -3.25 -11.10 15.42
CA LYS A 14 -4.69 -11.36 15.31
C LYS A 14 -5.00 -11.98 13.95
N GLY A 15 -6.14 -12.68 13.89
CA GLY A 15 -6.69 -13.20 12.64
C GLY A 15 -7.91 -12.41 12.18
N ILE A 16 -7.92 -12.00 10.92
CA ILE A 16 -9.05 -11.40 10.22
C ILE A 16 -9.73 -12.46 9.36
N LYS A 17 -11.06 -12.59 9.52
CA LYS A 17 -11.85 -13.66 8.88
C LYS A 17 -12.56 -13.24 7.58
N GLN A 18 -12.47 -11.97 7.19
CA GLN A 18 -13.16 -11.42 6.01
C GLN A 18 -12.33 -10.29 5.36
N GLY A 19 -12.61 -9.98 4.10
CA GLY A 19 -11.92 -8.94 3.33
C GLY A 19 -11.86 -9.29 1.84
N SER A 20 -11.47 -8.31 1.02
CA SER A 20 -11.29 -8.43 -0.43
C SER A 20 -10.19 -7.45 -0.90
N HIS A 21 -9.83 -7.54 -2.18
CA HIS A 21 -8.90 -6.62 -2.87
C HIS A 21 -9.59 -5.81 -3.98
N GLY A 22 -10.91 -5.89 -4.12
CA GLY A 22 -11.66 -5.31 -5.25
C GLY A 22 -11.36 -3.82 -5.50
N ASP A 23 -11.37 -3.00 -4.44
CA ASP A 23 -11.16 -1.55 -4.56
C ASP A 23 -9.72 -1.20 -4.97
N HIS A 24 -8.75 -2.07 -4.65
CA HIS A 24 -7.34 -1.84 -4.98
C HIS A 24 -7.13 -1.94 -6.51
N TRP A 25 -7.88 -2.81 -7.17
CA TRP A 25 -7.88 -2.92 -8.63
C TRP A 25 -8.60 -1.76 -9.31
N GLY A 26 -9.65 -1.21 -8.70
CA GLY A 26 -10.24 0.05 -9.14
C GLY A 26 -9.28 1.23 -9.02
N ALA A 27 -8.44 1.26 -7.97
CA ALA A 27 -7.36 2.24 -7.84
C ALA A 27 -6.36 2.19 -9.01
N PHE A 28 -6.03 0.96 -9.44
CA PHE A 28 -5.01 0.72 -10.46
C PHE A 28 -5.54 0.88 -11.90
N PHE A 29 -6.66 0.22 -12.23
CA PHE A 29 -7.24 0.23 -13.57
C PHE A 29 -8.15 1.44 -13.87
N GLY A 30 -8.52 2.22 -12.85
CA GLY A 30 -9.59 3.21 -12.93
C GLY A 30 -10.93 2.59 -12.56
N PHE A 31 -11.74 3.26 -11.73
CA PHE A 31 -12.96 2.65 -11.18
C PHE A 31 -14.05 2.42 -12.24
N GLN A 32 -14.26 3.37 -13.15
CA GLN A 32 -15.22 3.26 -14.25
C GLN A 32 -14.77 2.21 -15.25
N ASN A 33 -13.49 2.24 -15.65
CA ASN A 33 -12.93 1.23 -16.55
C ASN A 33 -13.08 -0.18 -15.95
N PHE A 34 -12.62 -0.38 -14.71
CA PHE A 34 -12.70 -1.68 -14.03
C PHE A 34 -14.15 -2.15 -13.84
N ARG A 35 -15.08 -1.24 -13.53
CA ARG A 35 -16.51 -1.55 -13.44
C ARG A 35 -17.11 -1.96 -14.78
N SER A 36 -16.70 -1.31 -15.87
CA SER A 36 -17.19 -1.59 -17.22
C SER A 36 -16.58 -2.86 -17.83
N ASN A 37 -15.34 -3.18 -17.46
CA ASN A 37 -14.60 -4.34 -17.94
C ASN A 37 -13.89 -5.08 -16.79
N PRO A 38 -14.62 -5.77 -15.90
CA PRO A 38 -14.01 -6.49 -14.77
C PRO A 38 -13.12 -7.67 -15.22
N LYS A 39 -13.26 -8.13 -16.47
CA LYS A 39 -12.46 -9.23 -17.03
C LYS A 39 -11.00 -8.84 -17.25
N ILE A 40 -10.68 -7.54 -17.36
CA ILE A 40 -9.31 -7.06 -17.55
C ILE A 40 -8.31 -7.65 -16.53
N LEU A 41 -8.76 -7.83 -15.28
CA LEU A 41 -7.95 -8.44 -14.24
C LEU A 41 -7.76 -9.94 -14.46
N LEU A 42 -8.82 -10.66 -14.85
CA LEU A 42 -8.74 -12.11 -15.13
C LEU A 42 -7.81 -12.38 -16.32
N ASP A 43 -7.95 -11.60 -17.39
CA ASP A 43 -7.11 -11.72 -18.59
C ASP A 43 -5.63 -11.48 -18.25
N LYS A 44 -5.34 -10.47 -17.40
CA LYS A 44 -3.98 -10.22 -16.91
C LYS A 44 -3.47 -11.36 -16.02
N ILE A 45 -4.29 -11.88 -15.11
CA ILE A 45 -3.91 -13.02 -14.26
C ILE A 45 -3.60 -14.26 -15.11
N GLU A 46 -4.43 -14.58 -16.10
CA GLU A 46 -4.21 -15.71 -17.02
C GLU A 46 -2.88 -15.56 -17.74
N LYS A 47 -2.61 -14.39 -18.32
CA LYS A 47 -1.33 -14.07 -18.97
C LYS A 47 -0.13 -14.24 -18.02
N ILE A 48 -0.25 -13.77 -16.77
CA ILE A 48 0.81 -13.91 -15.76
C ILE A 48 1.09 -15.38 -15.44
N LEU A 49 0.05 -16.20 -15.31
CA LEU A 49 0.16 -17.61 -15.00
C LEU A 49 0.73 -18.42 -16.17
N ASP A 50 0.40 -18.04 -17.41
CA ASP A 50 0.91 -18.67 -18.62
C ASP A 50 2.40 -18.42 -18.88
N ASN A 51 2.95 -17.33 -18.34
CA ASN A 51 4.35 -16.95 -18.55
C ASN A 51 5.38 -17.88 -17.89
N LYS A 52 4.97 -18.98 -17.23
CA LYS A 52 5.80 -20.06 -16.61
C LYS A 52 6.94 -19.61 -15.68
N ASN A 53 7.06 -18.33 -15.37
CA ASN A 53 8.10 -17.74 -14.51
C ASN A 53 7.70 -17.75 -13.03
N SER A 54 6.98 -18.78 -12.59
CA SER A 54 6.55 -18.87 -11.19
C SER A 54 7.71 -19.27 -10.28
N ILE A 55 7.83 -18.57 -9.16
CA ILE A 55 8.82 -18.84 -8.12
C ILE A 55 8.12 -19.61 -7.01
N LYS A 56 8.56 -20.82 -6.73
CA LYS A 56 8.06 -21.60 -5.59
C LYS A 56 8.49 -20.91 -4.29
N ILE A 57 7.53 -20.56 -3.42
CA ILE A 57 7.83 -19.96 -2.11
C ILE A 57 8.00 -21.07 -1.07
N ASP A 58 7.05 -22.00 -1.03
CA ASP A 58 7.10 -23.18 -0.16
C ASP A 58 6.41 -24.37 -0.85
N ASN A 59 6.13 -25.44 -0.11
CA ASN A 59 5.47 -26.63 -0.66
C ASN A 59 4.01 -26.40 -1.07
N LYS A 60 3.39 -25.31 -0.63
CA LYS A 60 1.99 -24.99 -0.87
C LYS A 60 1.82 -23.86 -1.88
N TYR A 61 2.67 -22.83 -1.85
CA TYR A 61 2.48 -21.59 -2.60
C TYR A 61 3.60 -21.31 -3.61
N SER A 62 3.21 -20.70 -4.72
CA SER A 62 4.09 -20.12 -5.73
C SER A 62 3.69 -18.67 -6.01
N LYS A 63 4.64 -17.87 -6.47
CA LYS A 63 4.45 -16.46 -6.84
C LYS A 63 4.85 -16.26 -8.30
N SER A 64 3.94 -15.71 -9.08
CA SER A 64 4.20 -15.19 -10.41
C SER A 64 4.16 -13.67 -10.38
N VAL A 65 5.03 -13.03 -11.16
CA VAL A 65 5.13 -11.57 -11.22
C VAL A 65 5.19 -11.15 -12.69
N GLU A 66 4.38 -10.18 -13.08
CA GLU A 66 4.55 -9.42 -14.31
C GLU A 66 4.92 -7.98 -13.94
N ASN A 67 6.09 -7.54 -14.41
CA ASN A 67 6.51 -6.16 -14.26
C ASN A 67 5.93 -5.31 -15.38
N ILE A 68 5.20 -4.26 -15.01
CA ILE A 68 4.63 -3.28 -15.92
C ILE A 68 5.13 -1.90 -15.51
N GLY A 69 6.31 -1.55 -16.02
CA GLY A 69 6.99 -0.31 -15.64
C GLY A 69 7.37 -0.31 -14.16
N GLN A 70 6.84 0.64 -13.38
CA GLN A 70 7.11 0.75 -11.94
C GLN A 70 6.13 -0.05 -11.07
N VAL A 71 5.14 -0.72 -11.67
CA VAL A 71 4.18 -1.55 -10.94
C VAL A 71 4.44 -3.03 -11.25
N ASP A 72 4.45 -3.85 -10.21
CA ASP A 72 4.46 -5.30 -10.34
C ASP A 72 3.06 -5.85 -10.07
N LEU A 73 2.57 -6.71 -10.95
CA LEU A 73 1.37 -7.49 -10.71
C LEU A 73 1.77 -8.83 -10.10
N ILE A 74 1.36 -9.05 -8.85
CA ILE A 74 1.73 -10.24 -8.09
C ILE A 74 0.54 -11.18 -8.03
N VAL A 75 0.74 -12.41 -8.52
CA VAL A 75 -0.22 -13.52 -8.39
C VAL A 75 0.39 -14.57 -7.49
N ILE A 76 -0.31 -14.92 -6.40
CA ILE A 76 0.03 -16.03 -5.52
C ILE A 76 -0.92 -17.18 -5.82
N SER A 77 -0.38 -18.35 -6.10
CA SER A 77 -1.14 -19.55 -6.42
C SER A 77 -0.82 -20.70 -5.47
N ASP A 78 -1.83 -21.50 -5.16
CA ASP A 78 -1.68 -22.81 -4.51
C ASP A 78 -2.15 -23.95 -5.43
N ASN A 79 -2.26 -25.16 -4.88
CA ASN A 79 -2.71 -26.32 -5.64
C ASN A 79 -4.16 -26.26 -6.12
N LYS A 80 -4.95 -25.28 -5.69
CA LYS A 80 -6.35 -25.07 -6.09
C LYS A 80 -6.53 -23.92 -7.09
N GLY A 81 -5.46 -23.21 -7.44
CA GLY A 81 -5.49 -22.07 -8.35
C GLY A 81 -4.96 -20.80 -7.70
N MET A 82 -5.51 -19.64 -8.07
CA MET A 82 -5.12 -18.35 -7.50
C MET A 82 -5.60 -18.24 -6.05
N ALA A 83 -4.67 -17.97 -5.14
CA ALA A 83 -4.91 -17.73 -3.72
C ALA A 83 -4.97 -16.24 -3.38
N SER A 84 -4.20 -15.40 -4.06
CA SER A 84 -4.20 -13.93 -3.89
C SER A 84 -3.66 -13.25 -5.14
N CYS A 85 -4.06 -12.00 -5.37
CA CYS A 85 -3.53 -11.15 -6.43
C CYS A 85 -3.64 -9.67 -6.04
N PHE A 86 -2.56 -8.92 -6.23
CA PHE A 86 -2.52 -7.48 -5.94
C PHE A 86 -1.43 -6.76 -6.77
N PRO A 87 -1.61 -5.45 -7.05
CA PRO A 87 -0.55 -4.65 -7.62
C PRO A 87 0.42 -4.16 -6.52
N LEU A 88 1.70 -4.01 -6.85
CA LEU A 88 2.77 -3.46 -6.01
C LEU A 88 3.43 -2.29 -6.74
N LEU A 89 3.44 -1.11 -6.11
CA LEU A 89 4.18 0.04 -6.63
C LEU A 89 5.60 0.02 -6.08
N ASN A 90 6.58 -0.17 -6.97
CA ASN A 90 7.99 -0.21 -6.63
C ASN A 90 8.48 1.19 -6.24
N THR A 91 8.96 1.31 -5.01
CA THR A 91 9.52 2.56 -4.47
C THR A 91 10.87 2.31 -3.83
N LYS A 92 11.67 3.37 -3.73
CA LYS A 92 12.93 3.40 -2.98
C LYS A 92 12.79 4.16 -1.66
N TYR A 93 11.60 4.63 -1.31
CA TYR A 93 11.37 5.36 -0.06
C TYR A 93 11.40 4.40 1.13
N ASN A 94 12.48 4.46 1.92
CA ASN A 94 12.62 3.62 3.10
C ASN A 94 12.22 4.36 4.39
N LEU A 95 11.53 3.65 5.28
CA LEU A 95 11.10 4.15 6.57
C LEU A 95 11.55 3.22 7.70
N PRO A 96 12.24 3.72 8.74
CA PRO A 96 12.40 3.00 10.00
C PRO A 96 11.02 2.80 10.67
N PHE A 97 10.66 1.56 10.97
CA PHE A 97 9.35 1.18 11.44
C PHE A 97 9.43 0.25 12.66
N GLU A 98 8.60 0.50 13.66
CA GLU A 98 8.48 -0.35 14.84
C GLU A 98 7.13 -1.09 14.84
N SER A 99 7.16 -2.40 14.57
CA SER A 99 6.02 -3.31 14.56
C SER A 99 5.41 -3.46 15.96
N LYS A 100 4.08 -3.41 16.02
CA LYS A 100 3.30 -3.57 17.26
C LYS A 100 2.26 -4.67 17.15
N GLU A 101 1.54 -4.72 16.03
CA GLU A 101 0.47 -5.70 15.79
C GLU A 101 0.53 -6.19 14.33
N ILE A 102 0.19 -7.45 14.12
CA ILE A 102 0.02 -8.09 12.81
C ILE A 102 -1.38 -8.66 12.76
N ASN A 103 -2.12 -8.28 11.73
CA ASN A 103 -3.43 -8.82 11.45
C ASN A 103 -3.33 -9.73 10.22
N GLU A 104 -3.24 -11.04 10.46
CA GLU A 104 -3.19 -12.06 9.40
C GLU A 104 -4.59 -12.29 8.83
N ARG A 105 -4.70 -12.42 7.51
CA ARG A 105 -5.98 -12.77 6.87
C ARG A 105 -6.14 -14.29 6.83
N ASN A 106 -6.85 -14.83 7.82
CA ASN A 106 -7.07 -16.26 8.00
C ASN A 106 -7.83 -16.90 6.83
N HIS A 107 -8.75 -16.16 6.22
CA HIS A 107 -9.60 -16.65 5.14
C HIS A 107 -8.85 -16.96 3.85
N VAL A 108 -7.66 -16.37 3.65
CA VAL A 108 -6.73 -16.67 2.54
C VAL A 108 -5.51 -17.48 3.04
N GLY A 109 -5.66 -18.24 4.13
CA GLY A 109 -4.61 -19.13 4.61
C GLY A 109 -3.39 -18.43 5.22
N ASN A 110 -3.56 -17.22 5.76
CA ASN A 110 -2.53 -16.42 6.42
C ASN A 110 -1.33 -16.06 5.52
N ILE A 111 -1.54 -15.93 4.21
CA ILE A 111 -0.53 -15.48 3.24
C ILE A 111 -0.46 -13.96 3.10
N GLU A 112 -1.54 -13.28 3.50
CA GLU A 112 -1.64 -11.84 3.56
C GLU A 112 -1.69 -11.37 5.02
N ALA A 113 -1.09 -10.22 5.28
CA ALA A 113 -1.24 -9.55 6.57
C ALA A 113 -1.19 -8.03 6.42
N GLN A 114 -1.87 -7.39 7.35
CA GLN A 114 -1.67 -5.99 7.65
C GLN A 114 -0.70 -5.86 8.83
N ILE A 115 0.29 -5.00 8.68
CA ILE A 115 1.28 -4.71 9.72
C ILE A 115 0.95 -3.35 10.33
N ILE A 116 0.86 -3.28 11.66
CA ILE A 116 0.50 -2.08 12.41
C ILE A 116 1.65 -1.71 13.32
N GLY A 117 2.03 -0.44 13.31
CA GLY A 117 3.18 0.02 14.07
C GLY A 117 3.39 1.53 14.01
N GLY A 118 4.63 1.95 14.23
CA GLY A 118 5.00 3.36 14.21
C GLY A 118 6.18 3.65 13.29
N GLY A 119 6.03 4.64 12.42
CA GLY A 119 7.12 5.21 11.62
C GLY A 119 7.98 6.15 12.46
N ARG A 120 9.31 5.96 12.41
CA ARG A 120 10.32 6.80 13.09
C ARG A 120 10.06 7.04 14.58
N LYS A 121 9.31 6.15 15.24
CA LYS A 121 8.84 6.29 16.64
C LYS A 121 8.00 7.55 16.89
N THR A 122 7.40 8.12 15.85
CA THR A 122 6.73 9.43 15.88
C THR A 122 5.27 9.39 15.45
N PHE A 123 4.92 8.59 14.44
CA PHE A 123 3.57 8.55 13.89
C PHE A 123 3.11 7.11 13.70
N ALA A 124 1.82 6.87 13.87
CA ALA A 124 1.23 5.55 13.69
C ALA A 124 0.84 5.33 12.23
N LEU A 125 1.08 4.12 11.74
CA LEU A 125 0.55 3.69 10.45
C LEU A 125 0.37 2.17 10.44
N ASN A 126 -0.39 1.71 9.48
CA ASN A 126 -0.55 0.31 9.13
C ASN A 126 -0.57 0.17 7.61
N PHE A 127 -0.09 -0.96 7.11
CA PHE A 127 0.04 -1.18 5.67
C PHE A 127 -0.20 -2.63 5.32
N PHE A 128 -0.61 -2.88 4.08
CA PHE A 128 -0.61 -4.22 3.51
C PHE A 128 0.82 -4.68 3.20
N ALA A 129 1.28 -5.75 3.85
CA ALA A 129 2.60 -6.32 3.60
C ALA A 129 2.58 -7.20 2.34
N THR A 130 3.04 -6.62 1.23
CA THR A 130 3.08 -7.26 -0.10
C THR A 130 4.06 -8.44 -0.20
N ASP A 131 5.00 -8.51 0.74
CA ASP A 131 6.01 -9.57 0.86
C ASP A 131 5.77 -10.48 2.06
N TYR A 132 4.60 -10.39 2.71
CA TYR A 132 4.34 -11.11 3.97
C TYR A 132 4.54 -12.61 3.86
N LEU A 133 4.09 -13.23 2.76
CA LEU A 133 4.25 -14.65 2.54
C LEU A 133 5.73 -15.08 2.54
N ASN A 134 6.62 -14.27 1.96
CA ASN A 134 8.05 -14.52 1.92
C ASN A 134 8.73 -14.22 3.27
N ASN A 135 8.30 -13.17 3.97
CA ASN A 135 8.99 -12.62 5.13
C ASN A 135 8.24 -12.81 6.46
N LYS A 136 7.30 -13.75 6.51
CA LYS A 136 6.40 -14.01 7.64
C LYS A 136 7.11 -14.12 8.98
N GLN A 137 8.21 -14.87 9.03
CA GLN A 137 8.97 -15.05 10.27
C GLN A 137 9.67 -13.77 10.70
N ILE A 138 10.20 -12.99 9.76
CA ILE A 138 10.86 -11.70 10.04
C ILE A 138 9.83 -10.75 10.65
N TYR A 139 8.67 -10.57 10.03
CA TYR A 139 7.59 -9.74 10.58
C TYR A 139 7.18 -10.16 12.00
N LYS A 140 7.06 -11.46 12.27
CA LYS A 140 6.61 -11.97 13.58
C LYS A 140 7.64 -11.87 14.70
N THR A 141 8.92 -11.78 14.36
CA THR A 141 10.02 -11.88 15.34
C THR A 141 10.83 -10.59 15.47
N THR A 142 10.83 -9.74 14.44
CA THR A 142 11.65 -8.53 14.39
C THR A 142 10.77 -7.29 14.58
N LYS A 143 10.99 -6.57 15.68
CA LYS A 143 10.19 -5.39 16.05
C LYS A 143 10.59 -4.16 15.25
N GLU A 144 11.88 -3.91 15.11
CA GLU A 144 12.41 -2.77 14.36
C GLU A 144 12.76 -3.22 12.94
N LEU A 145 12.02 -2.71 11.96
CA LEU A 145 12.16 -3.04 10.56
C LEU A 145 12.54 -1.78 9.76
N LYS A 146 13.22 -1.98 8.64
CA LYS A 146 13.28 -0.98 7.57
C LYS A 146 12.32 -1.43 6.48
N ILE A 147 11.35 -0.59 6.14
CA ILE A 147 10.31 -0.93 5.18
C ILE A 147 10.29 0.06 4.03
N ASN A 148 9.92 -0.41 2.84
CA ASN A 148 9.48 0.46 1.75
C ASN A 148 7.97 0.66 1.86
N LEU A 149 7.51 1.88 1.62
CA LEU A 149 6.08 2.22 1.63
C LEU A 149 5.70 2.96 0.35
N SER A 150 4.61 2.54 -0.25
CA SER A 150 4.00 3.17 -1.42
C SER A 150 2.47 3.06 -1.32
N ALA A 151 1.74 3.75 -2.19
CA ALA A 151 0.29 3.70 -2.17
C ALA A 151 -0.35 3.75 -3.55
N PHE A 152 -1.59 3.29 -3.60
CA PHE A 152 -2.50 3.49 -4.74
C PHE A 152 -3.65 4.40 -4.30
N ALA A 153 -3.81 5.55 -4.94
CA ALA A 153 -4.90 6.47 -4.66
C ALA A 153 -6.20 5.99 -5.31
N TYR A 154 -7.26 5.90 -4.51
CA TYR A 154 -8.63 5.72 -4.99
C TYR A 154 -9.16 6.99 -5.65
N VAL A 155 -8.72 8.15 -5.15
CA VAL A 155 -9.05 9.45 -5.70
C VAL A 155 -8.02 10.45 -5.24
N ILE A 156 -7.67 11.40 -6.11
CA ILE A 156 -7.03 12.65 -5.70
C ILE A 156 -7.82 13.83 -6.24
N LYS A 157 -7.84 14.93 -5.49
CA LYS A 157 -8.38 16.22 -5.92
C LYS A 157 -7.48 17.33 -5.38
N GLU A 158 -7.54 18.50 -5.97
CA GLU A 158 -6.90 19.67 -5.38
C GLU A 158 -7.53 19.97 -4.01
N SER A 159 -6.69 20.27 -3.03
CA SER A 159 -7.13 20.65 -1.69
C SER A 159 -7.22 22.17 -1.60
N GLU A 160 -8.35 22.73 -2.02
CA GLU A 160 -8.62 24.15 -1.90
C GLU A 160 -8.89 24.56 -0.44
N ASN A 161 -8.55 25.81 -0.11
CA ASN A 161 -8.93 26.56 1.10
C ASN A 161 -9.11 25.69 2.35
N LEU A 162 -7.99 25.42 3.05
CA LEU A 162 -8.10 24.93 4.40
C LEU A 162 -8.85 25.98 5.25
N PRO A 163 -9.59 25.56 6.29
CA PRO A 163 -10.08 26.51 7.27
C PRO A 163 -8.94 27.42 7.76
N ASP A 164 -9.20 28.72 7.96
CA ASP A 164 -8.20 29.75 8.32
C ASP A 164 -7.29 29.40 9.51
N LYS A 165 -7.68 28.40 10.30
CA LYS A 165 -6.96 27.89 11.46
C LYS A 165 -5.76 26.99 11.10
N PHE A 166 -5.71 26.46 9.88
CA PHE A 166 -4.60 25.63 9.44
C PHE A 166 -3.59 26.45 8.66
N SER A 167 -2.31 26.14 8.85
CA SER A 167 -1.24 26.80 8.13
C SER A 167 -1.26 26.43 6.64
N ASN A 168 -0.71 27.31 5.79
CA ASN A 168 -0.65 27.10 4.34
C ASN A 168 0.17 25.86 3.94
N ASP A 169 1.06 25.39 4.81
CA ASP A 169 1.88 24.20 4.62
C ASP A 169 1.25 22.94 5.22
N PHE A 170 0.09 23.02 5.87
CA PHE A 170 -0.53 21.89 6.56
C PHE A 170 -0.71 20.66 5.64
N VAL A 171 -0.23 19.53 6.13
CA VAL A 171 -0.36 18.20 5.54
C VAL A 171 -0.68 17.20 6.65
N THR A 172 -1.45 16.17 6.33
CA THR A 172 -1.83 15.12 7.27
C THR A 172 -2.32 13.88 6.54
N TYR A 173 -2.44 12.79 7.28
CA TYR A 173 -3.14 11.59 6.87
C TYR A 173 -3.83 10.98 8.10
N MET A 174 -4.95 10.31 7.89
CA MET A 174 -5.70 9.65 8.96
C MET A 174 -6.36 8.38 8.45
N PRO A 175 -6.51 7.33 9.29
CA PRO A 175 -7.22 6.13 8.90
C PRO A 175 -8.62 6.50 8.38
N ASN A 176 -8.95 6.01 7.18
CA ASN A 176 -10.27 6.24 6.60
C ASN A 176 -11.33 5.52 7.44
N THR A 177 -12.41 6.21 7.78
CA THR A 177 -13.46 5.69 8.66
C THR A 177 -14.52 4.86 7.95
N GLU A 178 -14.57 4.93 6.61
CA GLU A 178 -15.54 4.23 5.77
C GLU A 178 -15.01 2.88 5.28
N SER A 179 -13.69 2.72 5.26
CA SER A 179 -13.04 1.49 4.83
C SER A 179 -13.07 0.44 5.93
N THR A 180 -13.36 -0.80 5.53
CA THR A 180 -13.18 -1.96 6.41
C THR A 180 -11.72 -2.41 6.47
N TYR A 181 -10.86 -1.85 5.63
CA TYR A 181 -9.42 -2.10 5.59
C TYR A 181 -8.70 -1.05 6.41
N GLY A 182 -7.93 -1.49 7.42
CA GLY A 182 -7.27 -0.53 8.30
C GLY A 182 -6.17 0.28 7.59
N ASP A 183 -5.70 -0.17 6.43
CA ASP A 183 -4.57 0.32 5.62
C ASP A 183 -5.02 1.29 4.53
N VAL A 184 -6.23 1.82 4.67
CA VAL A 184 -6.76 2.88 3.82
C VAL A 184 -6.78 4.18 4.61
N TYR A 185 -6.33 5.25 3.97
CA TYR A 185 -6.14 6.55 4.60
C TYR A 185 -6.73 7.66 3.77
N ASP A 186 -7.39 8.59 4.46
CA ASP A 186 -7.65 9.91 3.92
C ASP A 186 -6.43 10.79 4.16
N PHE A 187 -6.15 11.70 3.24
CA PHE A 187 -4.96 12.54 3.34
C PHE A 187 -5.16 13.95 2.78
N ILE A 188 -4.30 14.85 3.26
CA ILE A 188 -3.98 16.13 2.65
C ILE A 188 -2.46 16.16 2.53
N GLY A 189 -1.95 16.15 1.31
CA GLY A 189 -0.52 16.10 1.02
C GLY A 189 -0.08 17.23 0.11
N LYS A 190 1.24 17.41 0.00
CA LYS A 190 1.84 18.38 -0.93
C LYS A 190 2.64 17.64 -1.99
N ILE A 191 2.37 17.93 -3.26
CA ILE A 191 3.11 17.37 -4.39
C ILE A 191 4.55 17.89 -4.35
N ILE A 192 5.51 16.97 -4.27
CA ILE A 192 6.94 17.28 -4.34
C ILE A 192 7.43 17.07 -5.76
N ASP A 193 7.01 15.98 -6.38
CA ASP A 193 7.33 15.61 -7.75
C ASP A 193 6.28 14.68 -8.32
N PHE A 194 6.28 14.49 -9.64
CA PHE A 194 5.43 13.49 -10.29
C PHE A 194 6.01 13.05 -11.62
N ALA A 195 5.68 11.83 -12.03
CA ALA A 195 5.99 11.29 -13.34
C ALA A 195 4.73 10.67 -13.94
N GLU A 196 4.55 10.82 -15.25
CA GLU A 196 3.53 10.09 -15.98
C GLU A 196 3.82 8.59 -15.95
N TYR A 197 2.76 7.81 -15.85
CA TYR A 197 2.77 6.37 -16.00
C TYR A 197 1.79 6.01 -17.10
N ASN A 198 2.28 5.36 -18.16
CA ASN A 198 1.46 4.89 -19.26
C ASN A 198 1.90 3.46 -19.61
N HIS A 199 0.98 2.51 -19.51
CA HIS A 199 1.22 1.11 -19.87
C HIS A 199 -0.06 0.43 -20.38
N GLU A 200 -0.10 0.09 -21.67
CA GLU A 200 -1.30 -0.44 -22.33
C GLU A 200 -2.52 0.48 -22.05
N ASP A 201 -3.60 -0.06 -21.48
CA ASP A 201 -4.83 0.67 -21.16
C ASP A 201 -4.80 1.38 -19.80
N ILE A 202 -3.62 1.53 -19.19
CA ILE A 202 -3.43 2.12 -17.87
C ILE A 202 -2.67 3.44 -18.01
N GLU A 203 -3.41 4.54 -17.90
CA GLU A 203 -2.85 5.90 -17.84
C GLU A 203 -2.95 6.45 -16.42
N GLY A 204 -1.90 7.12 -15.96
CA GLY A 204 -1.87 7.69 -14.62
C GLY A 204 -0.59 8.44 -14.32
N TYR A 205 -0.37 8.66 -13.03
CA TYR A 205 0.82 9.32 -12.52
C TYR A 205 1.32 8.61 -11.27
N ILE A 206 2.64 8.67 -11.07
CA ILE A 206 3.25 8.39 -9.78
C ILE A 206 3.60 9.72 -9.16
N VAL A 207 2.87 10.09 -8.11
CA VAL A 207 2.94 11.39 -7.43
C VAL A 207 3.70 11.23 -6.13
N LYS A 208 4.87 11.85 -6.04
CA LYS A 208 5.65 11.93 -4.81
C LYS A 208 5.05 12.99 -3.90
N THR A 209 4.52 12.56 -2.77
CA THR A 209 3.68 13.37 -1.89
C THR A 209 4.29 13.48 -0.49
N LYS A 210 4.39 14.71 0.05
CA LYS A 210 4.71 14.96 1.46
C LYS A 210 3.44 14.84 2.29
N LEU A 211 3.46 14.00 3.34
CA LEU A 211 2.32 13.74 4.22
C LEU A 211 2.52 14.24 5.66
N ILE A 212 3.76 14.49 6.08
CA ILE A 212 4.07 15.13 7.37
C ILE A 212 5.18 16.17 7.16
N ASN A 213 4.98 17.38 7.70
CA ASN A 213 6.03 18.38 7.77
C ASN A 213 6.97 18.12 8.96
N ASN A 214 8.26 18.34 8.75
CA ASN A 214 9.25 18.33 9.81
C ASN A 214 10.35 19.34 9.47
N GLU A 215 10.70 20.20 10.43
CA GLU A 215 11.69 21.27 10.24
C GLU A 215 13.11 20.74 10.02
N LYS A 216 13.42 19.53 10.52
CA LYS A 216 14.77 18.97 10.53
C LYS A 216 14.99 17.91 9.45
N MET A 217 13.92 17.39 8.85
CA MET A 217 13.96 16.27 7.92
C MET A 217 12.93 16.48 6.82
N GLU A 218 13.39 16.90 5.64
CA GLU A 218 12.50 17.22 4.52
C GLU A 218 11.70 16.01 4.04
N ASP A 219 12.27 14.81 4.14
CA ASP A 219 11.67 13.53 3.75
C ASP A 219 11.14 12.72 4.94
N PHE A 220 10.71 13.40 5.99
CA PHE A 220 10.25 12.77 7.22
C PHE A 220 9.14 11.74 6.98
N PHE A 221 8.14 12.11 6.17
CA PHE A 221 7.17 11.17 5.61
C PHE A 221 6.73 11.59 4.21
N ASN A 222 7.52 11.15 3.22
CA ASN A 222 7.18 11.24 1.81
C ASN A 222 6.66 9.87 1.34
N LEU A 223 5.81 9.86 0.32
CA LEU A 223 5.23 8.64 -0.21
C LEU A 223 5.09 8.75 -1.73
N ASP A 224 5.47 7.70 -2.45
CA ASP A 224 5.12 7.56 -3.86
C ASP A 224 3.70 6.99 -3.94
N ILE A 225 2.81 7.73 -4.59
CA ILE A 225 1.39 7.40 -4.72
C ILE A 225 1.06 7.27 -6.20
N PHE A 226 0.71 6.07 -6.65
CA PHE A 226 0.14 5.88 -7.97
C PHE A 226 -1.31 6.37 -7.98
N VAL A 227 -1.70 7.08 -9.03
CA VAL A 227 -3.09 7.44 -9.29
C VAL A 227 -3.41 7.20 -10.76
N ASN A 228 -4.46 6.42 -11.02
CA ASN A 228 -5.00 6.32 -12.37
C ASN A 228 -5.63 7.66 -12.78
N LYS A 229 -5.43 8.08 -14.02
CA LYS A 229 -5.92 9.36 -14.55
C LYS A 229 -7.43 9.51 -14.42
N GLU A 230 -8.18 8.41 -14.56
CA GLU A 230 -9.63 8.38 -14.37
C GLU A 230 -10.07 8.67 -12.92
N ASN A 231 -9.19 8.36 -11.96
CA ASN A 231 -9.42 8.58 -10.53
C ASN A 231 -8.98 10.00 -10.09
N MET A 232 -8.46 10.83 -11.00
CA MET A 232 -8.07 12.20 -10.71
C MET A 232 -9.25 13.17 -10.88
N ARG A 233 -9.46 14.03 -9.88
CA ARG A 233 -10.36 15.19 -9.93
C ARG A 233 -9.56 16.49 -9.87
N ILE A 234 -8.44 16.49 -10.59
CA ILE A 234 -7.53 17.61 -10.78
C ILE A 234 -7.02 17.53 -12.21
N GLU A 235 -7.08 18.64 -12.94
CA GLU A 235 -6.73 18.65 -14.37
C GLU A 235 -5.21 18.68 -14.60
N ASN A 236 -4.49 19.44 -13.77
CA ASN A 236 -3.06 19.68 -13.96
C ASN A 236 -2.30 19.47 -12.65
N LEU A 237 -1.35 18.54 -12.65
CA LEU A 237 -0.42 18.36 -11.54
C LEU A 237 0.66 19.45 -11.59
N LYS A 238 0.95 20.04 -10.42
CA LYS A 238 2.01 21.03 -10.26
C LYS A 238 2.73 20.81 -8.94
N ARG A 239 4.06 20.90 -8.98
CA ARG A 239 4.88 20.85 -7.76
C ARG A 239 4.44 21.95 -6.79
N GLY A 240 4.32 21.60 -5.53
CA GLY A 240 3.86 22.48 -4.46
C GLY A 240 2.36 22.56 -4.30
N THR A 241 1.56 22.06 -5.26
CA THR A 241 0.10 21.97 -5.11
C THR A 241 -0.24 21.02 -3.97
N ARG A 242 -1.26 21.41 -3.18
CA ARG A 242 -1.81 20.55 -2.14
C ARG A 242 -2.93 19.72 -2.74
N ILE A 243 -2.90 18.43 -2.47
CA ILE A 243 -3.91 17.48 -2.92
C ILE A 243 -4.52 16.78 -1.71
N SER A 244 -5.77 16.40 -1.83
CA SER A 244 -6.46 15.58 -0.85
C SER A 244 -7.04 14.36 -1.54
N GLY A 245 -7.28 13.30 -0.79
CA GLY A 245 -7.79 12.08 -1.38
C GLY A 245 -7.86 10.93 -0.39
N CYS A 246 -8.02 9.75 -0.97
CA CYS A 246 -8.02 8.49 -0.24
C CYS A 246 -7.06 7.53 -0.94
N PHE A 247 -6.24 6.82 -0.19
CA PHE A 247 -5.31 5.82 -0.75
C PHE A 247 -5.27 4.54 0.07
N TRP A 248 -4.90 3.46 -0.60
CA TRP A 248 -4.49 2.21 0.00
C TRP A 248 -2.97 2.18 0.19
N LEU A 249 -2.53 1.94 1.43
CA LEU A 249 -1.12 1.90 1.81
C LEU A 249 -0.58 0.47 1.79
N GLN A 250 0.53 0.28 1.10
CA GLN A 250 1.23 -0.99 1.00
C GLN A 250 2.71 -0.84 1.35
N GLY A 251 3.36 -1.95 1.64
CA GLY A 251 4.79 -1.97 1.91
C GLY A 251 5.41 -3.34 1.87
N ASN A 252 6.74 -3.34 2.00
CA ASN A 252 7.56 -4.54 2.08
C ASN A 252 8.82 -4.27 2.91
N ILE A 253 9.45 -5.33 3.43
CA ILE A 253 10.77 -5.21 4.08
C ILE A 253 11.82 -4.90 3.01
N VAL A 254 12.82 -4.09 3.39
CA VAL A 254 13.99 -3.73 2.58
C VAL A 254 15.06 -4.83 2.63
#